data_AF-A0A3N6PUZ4-F1
#
_entry.id   AF-A0A3N6PUZ4-F1
#
_cell.length_a   1.000
_cell.length_b   1.000
_cell.length_c   1.000
_cell.angle_alpha   90.00
_cell.angle_beta   90.00
_cell.angle_gamma   90.00
#
_symmetry.space_group_name_H-M   'P 1'
#
loop_
_entity.id
_entity.type
_entity.pdbx_description
1 polymer ?
#
loop_
_entity_poly.entity_id
_entity_poly.type
_entity_poly.pdbx_seq_one_letter_code
_entity_poly.pdbx_strand_id
1 'polypeptide(L)'
;MKKFFSNWIQSLVAGVAVAGVLGTAYFTFIGLPENSTLNKTAQTVDNSDLSTTDVASQALNITVYRTPTCGCCKGWVEHIKQNGFQVTDIVKPESEIQTIRQKYNLPSNLASCHTSEIAGYLVEGHTPVADIKNLIANKPNIAGISVPGMPIGTPGMEMGDRQESFNVFAFKKDGQTEVFNSYKF
;
A
#
# COMPACT_ATOMS: atom_id res chain seq x y z
N MET A 1 -9.18 -24.13 -35.76
CA MET A 1 -8.81 -24.37 -34.34
C MET A 1 -9.94 -25.12 -33.68
N LYS A 2 -9.69 -26.37 -33.27
CA LYS A 2 -10.68 -27.27 -32.65
C LYS A 2 -10.82 -26.89 -31.16
N LYS A 3 -12.07 -26.69 -30.71
CA LYS A 3 -12.47 -26.71 -29.29
C LYS A 3 -12.08 -28.06 -28.67
N PHE A 4 -11.95 -28.15 -27.34
CA PHE A 4 -12.70 -29.10 -26.49
C PHE A 4 -12.21 -29.20 -25.02
N PHE A 5 -13.21 -29.24 -24.11
CA PHE A 5 -13.33 -29.85 -22.76
C PHE A 5 -12.25 -29.54 -21.70
N SER A 6 -12.50 -28.88 -20.57
CA SER A 6 -13.45 -29.02 -19.43
C SER A 6 -13.24 -30.23 -18.51
N ASN A 7 -12.92 -29.90 -17.24
CA ASN A 7 -13.14 -30.57 -15.95
C ASN A 7 -12.63 -32.00 -15.74
N TRP A 8 -12.25 -32.35 -14.50
CA TRP A 8 -12.98 -33.31 -13.64
C TRP A 8 -12.12 -33.89 -12.48
N ILE A 9 -12.80 -34.19 -11.36
CA ILE A 9 -12.50 -35.13 -10.23
C ILE A 9 -11.40 -34.75 -9.22
N GLN A 10 -11.64 -34.59 -7.91
CA GLN A 10 -12.35 -35.35 -6.85
C GLN A 10 -11.48 -36.34 -6.05
N SER A 11 -11.75 -36.35 -4.73
CA SER A 11 -11.47 -37.39 -3.73
C SER A 11 -10.14 -37.28 -2.98
N LEU A 12 -9.98 -37.65 -1.69
CA LEU A 12 -10.76 -37.85 -0.45
C LEU A 12 -9.80 -38.66 0.48
N VAL A 13 -10.18 -38.85 1.75
CA VAL A 13 -9.70 -39.90 2.71
C VAL A 13 -8.41 -39.52 3.49
N ALA A 14 -8.50 -39.13 4.77
CA ALA A 14 -8.59 -39.93 6.03
C ALA A 14 -7.31 -40.74 6.34
N GLY A 15 -6.77 -40.85 7.56
CA GLY A 15 -7.14 -40.44 8.91
C GLY A 15 -6.12 -41.02 9.94
N VAL A 16 -6.47 -40.94 11.25
CA VAL A 16 -6.00 -41.78 12.39
C VAL A 16 -4.59 -41.46 12.98
N ALA A 17 -4.48 -40.79 14.15
CA ALA A 17 -4.39 -41.29 15.56
C ALA A 17 -3.11 -42.11 15.87
N VAL A 18 -2.35 -41.92 16.97
CA VAL A 18 -2.65 -42.28 18.38
C VAL A 18 -1.51 -41.79 19.33
N ALA A 19 -1.88 -41.48 20.59
CA ALA A 19 -1.20 -41.49 21.91
C ALA A 19 0.34 -41.51 22.02
N GLY A 20 1.01 -40.95 23.03
CA GLY A 20 0.68 -40.43 24.36
C GLY A 20 2.02 -40.29 25.12
N VAL A 21 2.06 -39.71 26.32
CA VAL A 21 2.97 -40.06 27.44
C VAL A 21 2.60 -39.21 28.66
N LEU A 22 2.45 -39.90 29.78
CA LEU A 22 2.06 -39.44 31.09
C LEU A 22 3.24 -38.75 31.79
N GLY A 23 3.01 -37.59 32.39
CA GLY A 23 3.95 -36.93 33.29
C GLY A 23 3.21 -36.38 34.51
N THR A 24 3.22 -37.15 35.60
CA THR A 24 2.64 -36.77 36.88
C THR A 24 3.61 -35.89 37.66
N ALA A 25 3.24 -34.63 37.90
CA ALA A 25 3.92 -33.77 38.87
C ALA A 25 2.94 -33.41 39.99
N TYR A 26 3.25 -33.92 41.19
CA TYR A 26 2.54 -33.64 42.43
C TYR A 26 2.80 -32.19 42.84
N PHE A 27 1.74 -31.40 43.03
CA PHE A 27 1.78 -30.18 43.83
C PHE A 27 0.70 -30.28 44.90
N THR A 28 1.15 -30.43 46.14
CA THR A 28 0.32 -30.32 47.34
C THR A 28 0.15 -28.85 47.68
N PHE A 29 -1.05 -28.30 47.44
CA PHE A 29 -1.47 -27.02 48.00
C PHE A 29 -2.47 -27.27 49.14
N ILE A 30 -2.10 -26.82 50.33
CA ILE A 30 -2.89 -26.91 51.56
C ILE A 30 -3.66 -25.59 51.73
N GLY A 31 -5.00 -25.69 51.74
CA GLY A 31 -5.93 -24.92 52.58
C GLY A 31 -6.21 -23.45 52.27
N LEU A 32 -7.48 -23.11 51.96
CA LEU A 32 -8.50 -22.59 52.90
C LEU A 32 -9.77 -22.11 52.13
N PRO A 33 -10.93 -21.94 52.81
CA PRO A 33 -12.24 -22.34 52.28
C PRO A 33 -13.07 -21.26 51.61
N GLU A 34 -14.02 -21.75 50.82
CA GLU A 34 -15.18 -21.09 50.25
C GLU A 34 -16.05 -20.39 51.32
N ASN A 35 -16.50 -19.16 51.05
CA ASN A 35 -17.94 -18.87 50.97
C ASN A 35 -18.22 -17.40 50.61
N SER A 36 -18.95 -17.20 49.52
CA SER A 36 -19.93 -16.11 49.36
C SER A 36 -20.89 -16.47 48.23
N THR A 37 -21.91 -17.23 48.62
CA THR A 37 -23.31 -17.21 48.15
C THR A 37 -23.67 -16.37 46.90
N LEU A 38 -23.87 -17.05 45.77
CA LEU A 38 -25.15 -17.25 45.06
C LEU A 38 -26.23 -16.13 45.13
N ASN A 39 -26.49 -15.44 44.01
CA ASN A 39 -27.84 -15.22 43.43
C ASN A 39 -27.75 -14.55 42.04
N LYS A 40 -27.95 -15.29 40.95
CA LYS A 40 -29.20 -15.38 40.17
C LYS A 40 -29.76 -14.02 39.72
N THR A 41 -29.55 -13.68 38.44
CA THR A 41 -30.61 -13.35 37.47
C THR A 41 -29.99 -13.38 36.07
N ALA A 42 -30.61 -14.14 35.18
CA ALA A 42 -30.31 -14.15 33.76
C ALA A 42 -30.67 -12.79 33.13
N GLN A 43 -29.74 -12.17 32.43
CA GLN A 43 -30.06 -11.21 31.37
C GLN A 43 -29.08 -11.43 30.21
N THR A 44 -29.57 -12.17 29.23
CA THR A 44 -29.20 -12.06 27.82
C THR A 44 -29.41 -10.62 27.38
N VAL A 45 -28.34 -9.89 27.12
CA VAL A 45 -28.38 -8.68 26.29
C VAL A 45 -27.43 -8.90 25.12
N ASP A 46 -28.02 -9.38 24.03
CA ASP A 46 -27.50 -9.20 22.69
C ASP A 46 -27.20 -7.72 22.48
N ASN A 47 -25.92 -7.38 22.37
CA ASN A 47 -25.47 -6.21 21.62
C ASN A 47 -24.55 -6.70 20.51
N SER A 48 -25.11 -7.56 19.68
CA SER A 48 -24.76 -7.71 18.28
C SER A 48 -25.12 -6.42 17.54
N ASP A 49 -24.26 -5.41 17.63
CA ASP A 49 -23.99 -4.47 16.53
C ASP A 49 -22.90 -3.48 16.96
N LEU A 50 -21.67 -3.96 17.09
CA LEU A 50 -20.55 -3.12 16.70
C LEU A 50 -20.01 -3.71 15.43
N SER A 51 -20.66 -3.34 14.33
CA SER A 51 -20.04 -3.31 13.02
C SER A 51 -18.79 -2.43 13.11
N THR A 52 -17.68 -3.01 13.58
CA THR A 52 -16.34 -2.61 13.14
C THR A 52 -16.35 -2.85 11.65
N THR A 53 -16.79 -1.83 10.91
CA THR A 53 -16.42 -1.64 9.53
C THR A 53 -14.90 -1.73 9.54
N ASP A 54 -14.40 -2.88 9.10
CA ASP A 54 -13.03 -3.06 8.69
C ASP A 54 -12.81 -2.05 7.56
N VAL A 55 -12.40 -0.84 7.93
CA VAL A 55 -11.86 0.13 7.00
C VAL A 55 -10.58 -0.53 6.53
N ALA A 56 -10.70 -1.33 5.47
CA ALA A 56 -9.61 -2.02 4.84
C ALA A 56 -8.45 -1.03 4.75
N SER A 57 -7.46 -1.24 5.62
CA SER A 57 -6.29 -0.38 5.71
C SER A 57 -5.67 -0.42 4.34
N GLN A 58 -5.83 0.66 3.56
CA GLN A 58 -5.35 0.69 2.19
C GLN A 58 -3.84 0.45 2.26
N ALA A 59 -3.40 -0.65 1.68
CA ALA A 59 -2.01 -1.05 1.79
C ALA A 59 -1.14 0.04 1.17
N LEU A 60 -0.35 0.72 2.00
CA LEU A 60 0.60 1.76 1.58
C LEU A 60 1.88 1.13 1.00
N ASN A 61 1.71 0.06 0.21
CA ASN A 61 2.78 -0.64 -0.47
C ASN A 61 3.04 0.05 -1.80
N ILE A 62 4.23 0.62 -1.95
CA ILE A 62 4.65 1.33 -3.15
C ILE A 62 5.94 0.74 -3.68
N THR A 63 5.97 0.46 -4.98
CA THR A 63 7.20 0.06 -5.66
C THR A 63 7.77 1.28 -6.37
N VAL A 64 9.04 1.58 -6.15
CA VAL A 64 9.72 2.75 -6.70
C VAL A 64 10.83 2.27 -7.61
N TYR A 65 10.89 2.83 -8.82
CA TYR A 65 11.90 2.52 -9.83
C TYR A 65 12.74 3.76 -10.10
N ARG A 66 14.04 3.66 -9.86
CA ARG A 66 14.98 4.77 -10.04
C ARG A 66 16.33 4.31 -10.58
N THR A 67 17.08 5.24 -11.15
CA THR A 67 18.46 5.01 -11.57
C THR A 67 19.41 4.98 -10.34
N PRO A 68 20.59 4.32 -10.45
CA PRO A 68 21.51 4.16 -9.31
C PRO A 68 22.09 5.48 -8.79
N THR A 69 22.26 6.47 -9.67
CA THR A 69 22.99 7.72 -9.41
C THR A 69 22.08 8.90 -9.08
N CYS A 70 20.75 8.76 -9.14
CA CYS A 70 19.82 9.84 -8.83
C CYS A 70 19.72 10.07 -7.30
N GLY A 71 20.37 11.13 -6.81
CA GLY A 71 20.39 11.49 -5.39
C GLY A 71 19.02 11.93 -4.85
N CYS A 72 18.34 12.82 -5.55
CA CYS A 72 17.02 13.32 -5.15
C CYS A 72 15.96 12.21 -5.12
N CYS A 73 16.03 11.23 -6.03
CA CYS A 73 15.15 10.06 -6.02
C CYS A 73 15.27 9.26 -4.71
N LYS A 74 16.49 9.16 -4.13
CA LYS A 74 16.69 8.53 -2.81
C LYS A 74 16.07 9.36 -1.69
N GLY A 75 16.21 10.68 -1.75
CA GLY A 75 15.58 11.61 -0.82
C GLY A 75 14.05 11.46 -0.81
N TRP A 76 13.44 11.37 -2.00
CA TRP A 76 12.01 11.12 -2.12
C TRP A 76 11.61 9.76 -1.53
N VAL A 77 12.34 8.67 -1.85
CA VAL A 77 12.09 7.34 -1.25
C VAL A 77 12.10 7.39 0.27
N GLU A 78 13.08 8.08 0.87
CA GLU A 78 13.18 8.22 2.32
C GLU A 78 12.00 9.03 2.89
N HIS A 79 11.65 10.14 2.24
CA HIS A 79 10.49 10.94 2.62
C HIS A 79 9.18 10.12 2.60
N ILE A 80 8.99 9.29 1.58
CA ILE A 80 7.82 8.41 1.45
C ILE A 80 7.78 7.36 2.57
N LYS A 81 8.92 6.73 2.91
CA LYS A 81 9.02 5.79 4.04
C LYS A 81 8.64 6.45 5.38
N GLN A 82 9.18 7.63 5.64
CA GLN A 82 8.89 8.41 6.86
C GLN A 82 7.41 8.77 6.99
N ASN A 83 6.68 8.80 5.87
CA ASN A 83 5.25 9.09 5.82
C ASN A 83 4.34 7.85 5.86
N GLY A 84 4.90 6.69 6.23
CA GLY A 84 4.15 5.47 6.53
C GLY A 84 4.00 4.49 5.38
N PHE A 85 4.68 4.72 4.26
CA PHE A 85 4.65 3.78 3.12
C PHE A 85 5.69 2.67 3.28
N GLN A 86 5.28 1.46 2.90
CA GLN A 86 6.16 0.31 2.73
C GLN A 86 6.75 0.36 1.31
N VAL A 87 8.00 0.79 1.21
CA VAL A 87 8.66 1.03 -0.09
C VAL A 87 9.47 -0.17 -0.53
N THR A 88 9.17 -0.69 -1.72
CA THR A 88 10.05 -1.58 -2.48
C THR A 88 10.89 -0.73 -3.46
N ASP A 89 12.15 -0.46 -3.13
CA ASP A 89 13.06 0.35 -3.97
C ASP A 89 13.83 -0.53 -4.97
N ILE A 90 13.56 -0.36 -6.26
CA ILE A 90 14.13 -1.15 -7.34
C ILE A 90 15.02 -0.27 -8.23
N VAL A 91 16.31 -0.56 -8.23
CA VAL A 91 17.29 0.16 -9.06
C VAL A 91 17.33 -0.45 -10.46
N LYS A 92 17.08 0.37 -11.48
CA LYS A 92 17.04 -0.04 -12.90
C LYS A 92 17.71 0.99 -13.81
N PRO A 93 18.20 0.59 -15.00
CA PRO A 93 18.59 1.53 -16.03
C PRO A 93 17.36 2.30 -16.56
N GLU A 94 17.59 3.50 -17.08
CA GLU A 94 16.54 4.39 -17.59
C GLU A 94 15.66 3.74 -18.66
N SER A 95 16.24 2.90 -19.52
CA SER A 95 15.51 2.17 -20.57
C SER A 95 14.43 1.23 -20.02
N GLU A 96 14.68 0.58 -18.88
CA GLU A 96 13.69 -0.28 -18.23
C GLU A 96 12.61 0.55 -17.50
N ILE A 97 12.99 1.67 -16.88
CA ILE A 97 12.04 2.60 -16.27
C ILE A 97 11.10 3.17 -17.34
N GLN A 98 11.63 3.51 -18.52
CA GLN A 98 10.82 3.96 -19.64
C GLN A 98 9.79 2.93 -20.09
N THR A 99 10.11 1.63 -20.02
CA THR A 99 9.17 0.55 -20.34
C THR A 99 8.01 0.52 -19.33
N ILE A 100 8.28 0.81 -18.05
CA ILE A 100 7.25 0.92 -17.01
C ILE A 100 6.33 2.12 -17.29
N ARG A 101 6.89 3.29 -17.61
CA ARG A 101 6.08 4.48 -18.00
C ARG A 101 5.18 4.20 -19.21
N GLN A 102 5.69 3.49 -20.21
CA GLN A 102 4.94 3.11 -21.42
C GLN A 102 3.73 2.21 -21.11
N LYS A 103 3.83 1.28 -20.16
CA LYS A 103 2.70 0.43 -19.73
C LYS A 103 1.49 1.24 -19.24
N TYR A 104 1.73 2.45 -18.72
CA TYR A 104 0.70 3.36 -18.22
C TYR A 104 0.35 4.48 -19.22
N ASN A 105 0.98 4.50 -20.40
CA ASN A 105 0.87 5.58 -21.37
C ASN A 105 1.17 6.96 -20.77
N LEU A 106 2.20 7.06 -19.92
CA LEU A 106 2.63 8.35 -19.38
C LEU A 106 3.04 9.29 -20.54
N PRO A 107 2.41 10.48 -20.69
CA PRO A 107 2.82 11.46 -21.67
C PRO A 107 4.28 11.91 -21.45
N SER A 108 5.04 12.07 -22.53
CA SER A 108 6.48 12.39 -22.44
C SER A 108 6.76 13.71 -21.73
N ASN A 109 5.87 14.69 -21.87
CA ASN A 109 5.96 15.98 -21.18
C ASN A 109 5.62 15.92 -19.68
N LEU A 110 5.14 14.77 -19.19
CA LEU A 110 4.88 14.52 -17.77
C LEU A 110 5.95 13.64 -17.12
N ALA A 111 7.05 13.31 -17.80
CA ALA A 111 8.12 12.50 -17.23
C ALA A 111 8.97 13.26 -16.19
N SER A 112 9.56 12.51 -15.27
CA SER A 112 10.47 12.98 -14.24
C SER A 112 11.67 12.01 -14.07
N CYS A 113 12.40 12.10 -12.97
CA CYS A 113 13.62 11.34 -12.68
C CYS A 113 13.37 9.90 -12.20
N HIS A 114 12.18 9.59 -11.68
CA HIS A 114 11.79 8.27 -11.20
C HIS A 114 10.29 8.05 -11.34
N THR A 115 9.88 6.78 -11.23
CA THR A 115 8.50 6.34 -11.40
C THR A 115 8.15 5.34 -10.31
N SER A 116 6.91 5.36 -9.83
CA SER A 116 6.43 4.43 -8.81
C SER A 116 5.08 3.82 -9.18
N GLU A 117 4.81 2.62 -8.69
CA GLU A 117 3.52 1.92 -8.82
C GLU A 117 2.89 1.73 -7.43
N ILE A 118 1.64 2.13 -7.27
CA ILE A 118 0.85 1.92 -6.05
C ILE A 118 -0.62 1.75 -6.39
N ALA A 119 -1.28 0.72 -5.82
CA ALA A 119 -2.72 0.48 -5.97
C ALA A 119 -3.23 0.50 -7.44
N GLY A 120 -2.39 0.11 -8.40
CA GLY A 120 -2.72 0.10 -9.82
C GLY A 120 -2.51 1.44 -10.56
N TYR A 121 -1.97 2.45 -9.89
CA TYR A 121 -1.63 3.75 -10.46
C TYR A 121 -0.13 3.92 -10.66
N LEU A 122 0.23 4.74 -11.65
CA LEU A 122 1.57 5.32 -11.74
C LEU A 122 1.65 6.60 -10.88
N VAL A 123 2.75 6.77 -10.17
CA VAL A 123 3.13 8.03 -9.51
C VAL A 123 4.48 8.44 -10.05
N GLU A 124 4.53 9.54 -10.79
CA GLU A 124 5.74 10.01 -11.47
C GLU A 124 6.40 11.18 -10.73
N GLY A 125 7.71 11.10 -10.55
CA GLY A 125 8.52 12.18 -10.02
C GLY A 125 8.27 12.49 -8.55
N HIS A 126 8.68 13.70 -8.15
CA HIS A 126 8.66 14.20 -6.78
C HIS A 126 7.24 14.58 -6.31
N THR A 127 6.30 13.65 -6.43
CA THR A 127 4.90 13.83 -6.06
C THR A 127 4.75 13.89 -4.53
N PRO A 128 3.99 14.87 -3.98
CA PRO A 128 3.73 14.97 -2.55
C PRO A 128 2.95 13.78 -1.99
N VAL A 129 3.29 13.38 -0.76
CA VAL A 129 2.61 12.31 0.00
C VAL A 129 1.10 12.52 0.07
N ALA A 130 0.66 13.76 0.28
CA ALA A 130 -0.75 14.10 0.41
C ALA A 130 -1.51 13.75 -0.88
N ASP A 131 -0.93 14.02 -2.05
CA ASP A 131 -1.55 13.71 -3.34
C ASP A 131 -1.59 12.22 -3.62
N ILE A 132 -0.55 11.46 -3.22
CA ILE A 132 -0.53 10.00 -3.32
C ILE A 132 -1.62 9.38 -2.43
N LYS A 133 -1.75 9.86 -1.20
CA LYS A 133 -2.81 9.42 -0.27
C LYS A 133 -4.20 9.76 -0.82
N ASN A 134 -4.36 10.96 -1.38
CA ASN A 134 -5.60 11.39 -2.01
C ASN A 134 -5.99 10.51 -3.21
N LEU A 135 -5.00 10.15 -4.04
CA LEU A 135 -5.17 9.27 -5.19
C LEU A 135 -5.72 7.90 -4.79
N ILE A 136 -5.07 7.23 -3.83
CA ILE A 136 -5.48 5.87 -3.41
C ILE A 136 -6.79 5.88 -2.62
N ALA A 137 -7.06 6.96 -1.86
CA ALA A 137 -8.30 7.14 -1.14
C ALA A 137 -9.50 7.20 -2.10
N ASN A 138 -9.44 8.07 -3.11
CA ASN A 138 -10.55 8.34 -4.01
C ASN A 138 -10.64 7.39 -5.20
N LYS A 139 -9.55 6.72 -5.56
CA LYS A 139 -9.46 5.78 -6.69
C LYS A 139 -10.09 6.30 -7.99
N PRO A 140 -9.71 7.51 -8.47
CA PRO A 140 -10.24 8.05 -9.72
C PRO A 140 -9.91 7.16 -10.93
N ASN A 141 -10.72 7.24 -11.99
CA ASN A 141 -10.48 6.52 -13.24
C ASN A 141 -9.42 7.22 -14.11
N ILE A 142 -8.16 7.11 -13.66
CA ILE A 142 -6.97 7.66 -14.32
C ILE A 142 -5.86 6.60 -14.31
N ALA A 143 -4.81 6.82 -15.11
CA ALA A 143 -3.64 5.93 -15.13
C ALA A 143 -2.64 6.27 -14.01
N GLY A 144 -2.56 7.55 -13.63
CA GLY A 144 -1.63 8.00 -12.60
C GLY A 144 -1.61 9.50 -12.40
N ILE A 145 -0.70 9.93 -11.52
CA ILE A 145 -0.38 11.34 -11.28
C ILE A 145 1.12 11.59 -11.49
N SER A 146 1.48 12.83 -11.79
CA SER A 146 2.86 13.23 -12.07
C SER A 146 3.17 14.62 -11.53
N VAL A 147 4.39 14.78 -11.00
CA VAL A 147 5.10 16.06 -10.95
C VAL A 147 6.20 16.05 -12.01
N PRO A 148 6.01 16.74 -13.16
CA PRO A 148 6.98 16.75 -14.25
C PRO A 148 8.27 17.50 -13.89
N GLY A 149 9.38 17.06 -14.47
CA GLY A 149 10.68 17.68 -14.20
C GLY A 149 11.15 17.42 -12.77
N MET A 150 11.80 18.40 -12.14
CA MET A 150 12.28 18.31 -10.75
C MET A 150 12.18 19.68 -10.05
N PRO A 151 10.96 20.17 -9.73
CA PRO A 151 10.79 21.48 -9.11
C PRO A 151 11.42 21.55 -7.72
N ILE A 152 12.11 22.64 -7.42
CA ILE A 152 12.75 22.86 -6.12
C ILE A 152 11.68 22.96 -5.03
N GLY A 153 11.92 22.32 -3.88
CA GLY A 153 10.99 22.31 -2.75
C GLY A 153 9.94 21.20 -2.79
N THR A 154 9.91 20.39 -3.86
CA THR A 154 9.19 19.11 -3.85
C THR A 154 9.90 18.10 -2.95
N PRO A 155 9.23 17.03 -2.46
CA PRO A 155 9.85 16.09 -1.52
C PRO A 155 11.09 15.42 -2.11
N GLY A 156 12.23 15.47 -1.41
CA GLY A 156 13.52 15.00 -1.93
C GLY A 156 14.26 16.00 -2.84
N MET A 157 13.69 17.18 -3.09
CA MET A 157 14.28 18.31 -3.83
C MET A 157 14.32 19.59 -2.96
N GLU A 158 14.28 19.46 -1.63
CA GLU A 158 14.35 20.58 -0.70
C GLU A 158 15.74 21.24 -0.75
N MET A 159 15.77 22.57 -0.83
CA MET A 159 17.01 23.36 -0.83
C MET A 159 16.85 24.61 0.02
N GLY A 160 16.92 24.42 1.35
CA GLY A 160 16.65 25.49 2.32
C GLY A 160 15.24 26.06 2.12
N ASP A 161 15.14 27.39 2.11
CA ASP A 161 13.86 28.10 1.97
C ASP A 161 13.42 28.31 0.51
N ARG A 162 14.16 27.77 -0.47
CA ARG A 162 13.83 27.95 -1.89
C ARG A 162 12.73 26.96 -2.29
N GLN A 163 11.69 27.47 -2.95
CA GLN A 163 10.59 26.67 -3.48
C GLN A 163 10.16 27.20 -4.85
N GLU A 164 9.80 26.29 -5.75
CA GLU A 164 9.21 26.62 -7.04
C GLU A 164 7.72 26.23 -7.01
N SER A 165 6.87 27.09 -7.57
CA SER A 165 5.46 26.74 -7.78
C SER A 165 5.36 25.60 -8.79
N PHE A 166 4.57 24.56 -8.49
CA PHE A 166 4.38 23.41 -9.37
C PHE A 166 2.94 22.91 -9.35
N ASN A 167 2.61 22.07 -10.33
CA ASN A 167 1.34 21.36 -10.39
C ASN A 167 1.61 19.86 -10.32
N VAL A 168 0.67 19.15 -9.70
CA VAL A 168 0.51 17.71 -9.86
C VAL A 168 -0.52 17.51 -10.96
N PHE A 169 -0.18 16.72 -11.98
CA PHE A 169 -1.08 16.42 -13.10
C PHE A 169 -1.63 15.01 -12.94
N ALA A 170 -2.93 14.83 -13.16
CA ALA A 170 -3.52 13.54 -13.42
C ALA A 170 -3.47 13.24 -14.92
N PHE A 171 -3.26 11.99 -15.28
CA PHE A 171 -3.28 11.56 -16.68
C PHE A 171 -3.99 10.23 -16.86
N LYS A 172 -4.67 10.09 -18.00
CA LYS A 172 -5.38 8.88 -18.42
C LYS A 172 -4.60 8.11 -19.48
N LYS A 173 -4.95 6.84 -19.70
CA LYS A 173 -4.30 6.00 -20.71
C LYS A 173 -4.52 6.48 -22.15
N ASP A 174 -5.53 7.32 -22.38
CA ASP A 174 -5.82 7.92 -23.68
C ASP A 174 -5.02 9.22 -23.93
N GLY A 175 -4.14 9.62 -22.99
CA GLY A 175 -3.30 10.81 -23.10
C GLY A 175 -3.97 12.09 -22.61
N GLN A 176 -5.24 12.05 -22.17
CA GLN A 176 -5.86 13.21 -21.51
C GLN A 176 -5.14 13.53 -20.20
N THR A 177 -4.95 14.82 -19.94
CA THR A 177 -4.29 15.32 -18.73
C THR A 177 -5.09 16.46 -18.12
N GLU A 178 -5.07 16.55 -16.80
CA GLU A 178 -5.69 17.63 -16.04
C GLU A 178 -4.86 17.95 -14.79
N VAL A 179 -5.05 19.14 -14.22
CA VAL A 179 -4.40 19.48 -12.95
C VAL A 179 -5.11 18.74 -11.83
N PHE A 180 -4.36 17.91 -11.10
CA PHE A 180 -4.82 17.21 -9.91
C PHE A 180 -4.72 18.08 -8.66
N ASN A 181 -3.63 18.84 -8.54
CA ASN A 181 -3.40 19.79 -7.45
C ASN A 181 -2.37 20.86 -7.86
N SER A 182 -2.34 22.00 -7.17
CA SER A 182 -1.41 23.11 -7.41
C SER A 182 -0.78 23.59 -6.12
N TYR A 183 0.54 23.72 -6.13
CA TYR A 183 1.33 24.27 -5.03
C TYR A 183 1.90 25.63 -5.47
N LYS A 184 1.59 26.68 -4.69
CA LYS A 184 2.02 28.06 -4.93
C LYS A 184 2.86 28.55 -3.76
N PHE A 185 4.01 29.12 -4.06
CA PHE A 185 4.98 29.67 -3.11
C PHE A 185 5.43 31.05 -3.59
#